data_AF-A0A383EP98-F1
#
_entry.id   AF-A0A383EP98-F1
#
_cell.length_a   1.000
_cell.length_b   1.000
_cell.length_c   1.000
_cell.angle_alpha   90.00
_cell.angle_beta   90.00
_cell.angle_gamma   90.00
#
_symmetry.space_group_name_H-M   'P 1'
#
loop_
_entity.id
_entity.type
_entity.pdbx_description
1 polymer ?
#
loop_
_entity_poly.entity_id
_entity_poly.type
_entity_poly.pdbx_seq_one_letter_code
_entity_poly.pdbx_strand_id
1 'polypeptide(L)'
;GTVSQLVDAASGIHARHNPYYVRTVRGDKKDPLTKMMMDSGFPVEDDQTNPSHTSVFSFPMKVDGSAVFRTDLSAIEQLELWLIYQKCWCEHKPSITVSVKENEWLDVGAWVYKHFDYMSGVSFLPFSEHTYTQAPYQDIQKDEYELLIKKMPKEVKWSKLSDYEKTDMTIASQELACAAGFCEIT
;
A
#
# COMPACT_ATOMS: atom_id res chain seq x y z
N GLY A 1 5.54 -0.28 -4.19
CA GLY A 1 4.27 -0.73 -3.59
C GLY A 1 4.24 -2.23 -3.45
N THR A 2 3.60 -2.94 -4.39
CA THR A 2 3.28 -4.38 -4.31
C THR A 2 4.47 -5.30 -3.99
N VAL A 3 5.61 -5.14 -4.66
CA VAL A 3 6.79 -6.01 -4.44
C VAL A 3 7.33 -5.88 -3.01
N SER A 4 7.41 -4.67 -2.46
CA SER A 4 7.84 -4.46 -1.07
C SER A 4 6.95 -5.20 -0.08
N GLN A 5 5.67 -5.39 -0.39
CA GLN A 5 4.72 -6.05 0.49
C GLN A 5 4.90 -7.56 0.49
N LEU A 6 5.30 -8.13 -0.66
CA LEU A 6 5.62 -9.56 -0.78
C LEU A 6 6.78 -9.96 0.13
N VAL A 7 7.76 -9.06 0.32
CA VAL A 7 8.97 -9.30 1.11
C VAL A 7 8.99 -8.55 2.46
N ASP A 8 7.85 -7.98 2.86
CA ASP A 8 7.70 -7.14 4.05
C ASP A 8 8.79 -6.05 4.24
N ALA A 9 9.17 -5.40 3.14
CA ALA A 9 10.10 -4.27 3.16
C ALA A 9 9.36 -2.92 3.17
N ALA A 10 10.08 -1.85 3.51
CA ALA A 10 9.61 -0.49 3.24
C ALA A 10 9.48 -0.25 1.71
N SER A 11 8.64 0.69 1.31
CA SER A 11 8.42 0.97 -0.12
C SER A 11 9.45 1.96 -0.64
N GLY A 12 10.47 1.48 -1.34
CA GLY A 12 11.54 2.33 -1.87
C GLY A 12 12.28 3.04 -0.74
N ILE A 13 12.34 4.37 -0.78
CA ILE A 13 13.01 5.20 0.23
C ILE A 13 12.07 5.75 1.31
N HIS A 14 10.80 5.32 1.32
CA HIS A 14 9.84 5.78 2.33
C HIS A 14 10.11 5.12 3.69
N ALA A 15 9.82 5.85 4.77
CA ALA A 15 9.72 5.28 6.11
C ALA A 15 8.57 4.25 6.20
N ARG A 16 8.60 3.40 7.25
CA ARG A 16 7.49 2.48 7.55
C ARG A 16 6.27 3.28 8.04
N HIS A 17 5.07 2.73 7.88
CA HIS A 17 3.84 3.46 8.18
C HIS A 17 3.71 3.80 9.67
N ASN A 18 3.72 2.78 10.54
CA ASN A 18 3.72 2.92 12.00
C ASN A 18 4.17 1.59 12.65
N PRO A 19 4.50 1.57 13.95
CA PRO A 19 4.90 0.34 14.65
C PRO A 19 3.82 -0.75 14.60
N TYR A 20 2.56 -0.33 14.72
CA TYR A 20 1.37 -1.18 14.60
C TYR A 20 0.35 -0.48 13.71
N TYR A 21 -0.22 -1.21 12.77
CA TYR A 21 -1.30 -0.71 11.89
C TYR A 21 -2.13 -1.88 11.36
N VAL A 22 -3.39 -1.62 11.02
CA VAL A 22 -4.18 -2.54 10.18
C VAL A 22 -3.92 -2.19 8.73
N ARG A 23 -3.75 -3.23 7.93
CA ARG A 23 -3.70 -3.11 6.50
C ARG A 23 -4.94 -3.73 5.88
N THR A 24 -5.68 -2.96 5.09
CA THR A 24 -6.87 -3.46 4.42
C THR A 24 -6.58 -3.87 2.99
N VAL A 25 -7.23 -4.95 2.54
CA VAL A 25 -7.16 -5.45 1.16
C VAL A 25 -8.59 -5.70 0.69
N ARG A 26 -8.91 -5.15 -0.48
CA ARG A 26 -10.21 -5.35 -1.12
C ARG A 26 -10.15 -6.55 -2.06
N GLY A 27 -11.17 -7.40 -2.01
CA GLY A 27 -11.36 -8.53 -2.91
C GLY A 27 -12.78 -8.57 -3.46
N ASP A 28 -12.93 -8.94 -4.73
CA ASP A 28 -14.26 -9.19 -5.30
C ASP A 28 -14.87 -10.41 -4.61
N LYS A 29 -16.12 -10.32 -4.16
CA LYS A 29 -16.81 -11.43 -3.46
C LYS A 29 -16.91 -12.71 -4.30
N LYS A 30 -16.79 -12.62 -5.62
CA LYS A 30 -16.81 -13.77 -6.53
C LYS A 30 -15.43 -14.40 -6.70
N ASP A 31 -14.36 -13.69 -6.37
CA ASP A 31 -12.99 -14.15 -6.50
C ASP A 31 -12.73 -15.42 -5.64
N PRO A 32 -12.08 -16.45 -6.22
CA PRO A 32 -11.78 -17.70 -5.50
C PRO A 32 -11.00 -17.49 -4.19
N LEU A 33 -10.01 -16.61 -4.20
CA LEU A 33 -9.19 -16.32 -3.02
C LEU A 33 -10.02 -15.63 -1.93
N THR A 34 -10.86 -14.66 -2.31
CA THR A 34 -11.79 -14.00 -1.39
C THR A 34 -12.70 -15.01 -0.70
N LYS A 35 -13.34 -15.91 -1.45
CA LYS A 35 -14.20 -16.96 -0.88
C LYS A 35 -13.46 -17.89 0.07
N MET A 36 -12.29 -18.38 -0.35
CA MET A 36 -11.45 -19.25 0.48
C MET A 36 -11.04 -18.57 1.77
N MET A 37 -10.67 -17.28 1.72
CA MET A 37 -10.29 -16.52 2.91
C MET A 37 -11.47 -16.30 3.87
N MET A 38 -12.67 -16.01 3.36
CA MET A 38 -13.88 -15.92 4.18
C MET A 38 -14.15 -17.26 4.89
N ASP A 39 -14.10 -18.38 4.16
CA ASP A 39 -14.32 -19.73 4.71
C ASP A 39 -13.21 -20.14 5.70
N SER A 40 -11.99 -19.62 5.51
CA SER A 40 -10.86 -19.83 6.40
C SER A 40 -10.93 -18.96 7.67
N GLY A 41 -11.94 -18.09 7.79
CA GLY A 41 -12.19 -17.30 9.00
C GLY A 41 -11.32 -16.03 9.10
N PHE A 42 -10.83 -15.48 7.99
CA PHE A 42 -10.19 -14.17 8.01
C PHE A 42 -11.20 -13.08 8.42
N PRO A 43 -10.80 -12.10 9.26
CA PRO A 43 -11.63 -10.92 9.53
C PRO A 43 -11.99 -10.20 8.23
N VAL A 44 -13.28 -10.08 7.98
CA VAL A 44 -13.83 -9.54 6.74
C VAL A 44 -15.08 -8.71 7.02
N GLU A 45 -15.22 -7.60 6.29
CA GLU A 45 -16.41 -6.77 6.28
C GLU A 45 -16.77 -6.37 4.84
N ASP A 46 -17.95 -5.79 4.65
CA ASP A 46 -18.37 -5.28 3.34
C ASP A 46 -17.69 -3.94 3.04
N ASP A 47 -17.30 -3.71 1.78
CA ASP A 47 -16.77 -2.42 1.36
C ASP A 47 -17.85 -1.34 1.47
N GLN A 48 -17.51 -0.19 2.06
CA GLN A 48 -18.47 0.91 2.28
C GLN A 48 -18.96 1.54 0.97
N THR A 49 -18.17 1.46 -0.11
CA THR A 49 -18.50 2.07 -1.41
C THR A 49 -19.15 1.08 -2.37
N ASN A 50 -18.88 -0.22 -2.22
CA ASN A 50 -19.41 -1.28 -3.06
C ASN A 50 -19.71 -2.57 -2.27
N PRO A 51 -20.64 -2.52 -1.29
CA PRO A 51 -20.85 -3.60 -0.34
C PRO A 51 -21.37 -4.88 -1.01
N SER A 52 -22.15 -4.77 -2.09
CA SER A 52 -22.72 -5.92 -2.77
C SER A 52 -21.69 -6.79 -3.52
N HIS A 53 -20.53 -6.23 -3.87
CA HIS A 53 -19.56 -6.90 -4.73
C HIS A 53 -18.16 -7.01 -4.12
N THR A 54 -17.82 -6.18 -3.14
CA THR A 54 -16.45 -6.10 -2.61
C THR A 54 -16.44 -6.40 -1.12
N SER A 55 -15.49 -7.23 -0.72
CA SER A 55 -15.15 -7.51 0.67
C SER A 55 -13.84 -6.85 1.04
N VAL A 56 -13.71 -6.44 2.30
CA VAL A 56 -12.52 -5.82 2.86
C VAL A 56 -11.96 -6.73 3.94
N PHE A 57 -10.75 -7.23 3.71
CA PHE A 57 -9.99 -8.01 4.68
C PHE A 57 -9.05 -7.10 5.47
N SER A 58 -8.92 -7.35 6.77
CA SER A 58 -8.07 -6.58 7.67
C SER A 58 -6.93 -7.42 8.21
N PHE A 59 -5.70 -6.99 7.94
CA PHE A 59 -4.47 -7.67 8.35
C PHE A 59 -3.73 -6.84 9.39
N PRO A 60 -3.61 -7.30 10.65
CA PRO A 60 -2.83 -6.60 11.67
C PRO A 60 -1.34 -6.74 11.39
N MET A 61 -0.64 -5.62 11.26
CA MET A 61 0.79 -5.52 10.96
C MET A 61 1.56 -5.07 12.19
N LYS A 62 2.75 -5.65 12.39
CA LYS A 62 3.74 -5.22 13.37
C LYS A 62 5.06 -5.00 12.67
N VAL A 63 5.66 -3.84 12.89
CA VAL A 63 7.00 -3.48 12.40
C VAL A 63 7.97 -3.54 13.57
N ASP A 64 9.23 -3.87 13.28
CA ASP A 64 10.28 -3.80 14.28
C ASP A 64 10.43 -2.36 14.82
N GLY A 65 10.66 -2.23 16.12
CA GLY A 65 10.75 -0.93 16.80
C GLY A 65 11.99 -0.11 16.43
N SER A 66 13.00 -0.72 15.80
CA SER A 66 14.18 0.01 15.32
C SER A 66 13.97 0.65 13.94
N ALA A 67 12.81 0.45 13.30
CA ALA A 67 12.50 1.07 12.03
C ALA A 67 12.23 2.57 12.19
N VAL A 68 12.45 3.32 11.10
CA VAL A 68 12.02 4.72 11.00
C VAL A 68 10.57 4.74 10.52
N PHE A 69 9.71 5.49 11.22
CA PHE A 69 8.30 5.64 10.91
C PHE A 69 7.99 7.00 10.30
N ARG A 70 6.85 7.09 9.60
CA ARG A 70 6.40 8.34 8.94
C ARG A 70 6.24 9.51 9.91
N THR A 71 6.03 9.24 11.19
CA THR A 71 5.90 10.25 12.25
C THR A 71 7.25 10.77 12.74
N ASP A 72 8.32 10.02 12.51
CA ASP A 72 9.65 10.30 13.06
C ASP A 72 10.43 11.30 12.20
N LEU A 73 10.02 11.47 10.94
CA LEU A 73 10.66 12.38 9.99
C LEU A 73 9.78 13.60 9.72
N SER A 74 10.40 14.77 9.75
CA SER A 74 9.87 15.98 9.13
C SER A 74 9.83 15.86 7.61
N ALA A 75 9.04 16.73 6.96
CA ALA A 75 9.01 16.81 5.51
C ALA A 75 10.40 17.14 4.91
N ILE A 76 11.18 17.99 5.59
CA ILE A 76 12.54 18.36 5.16
C ILE A 76 13.50 17.17 5.28
N GLU A 77 13.46 16.39 6.35
CA GLU A 77 14.32 15.20 6.49
C GLU A 77 14.05 14.16 5.40
N GLN A 78 12.78 13.98 5.00
CA GLN A 78 12.42 13.13 3.86
C GLN A 78 13.02 13.66 2.54
N LEU A 79 12.99 14.98 2.33
CA LEU A 79 13.54 15.63 1.14
C LEU A 79 15.07 15.56 1.08
N GLU A 80 15.75 15.72 2.22
CA GLU A 80 17.20 15.57 2.31
C GLU A 80 17.63 14.13 2.01
N LEU A 81 16.91 13.13 2.53
CA LEU A 81 17.14 11.73 2.19
C LEU A 81 16.94 11.49 0.68
N TRP A 82 15.85 12.02 0.10
CA TRP A 82 15.62 11.94 -1.34
C TRP A 82 16.76 12.58 -2.15
N LEU A 83 17.27 13.73 -1.72
CA LEU A 83 18.35 14.44 -2.39
C LEU A 83 19.67 13.63 -2.38
N ILE A 84 19.95 12.92 -1.29
CA ILE A 84 21.10 12.00 -1.20
C ILE A 84 20.96 10.89 -2.27
N TYR A 85 19.80 10.24 -2.37
CA TYR A 85 19.55 9.22 -3.39
C TYR A 85 19.65 9.79 -4.80
N GLN A 86 19.06 10.96 -5.05
CA GLN A 86 19.11 11.64 -6.34
C GLN A 86 20.55 11.95 -6.78
N LYS A 87 21.44 12.33 -5.85
CA LYS A 87 22.82 12.70 -6.18
C LYS A 87 23.76 11.52 -6.27
N CYS A 88 23.56 10.49 -5.44
CA CYS A 88 24.56 9.45 -5.22
C CYS A 88 24.17 8.07 -5.75
N TRP A 89 22.91 7.85 -6.15
CA TRP A 89 22.43 6.53 -6.55
C TRP A 89 21.64 6.54 -7.87
N CYS A 90 20.74 7.50 -8.04
CA CYS A 90 19.83 7.51 -9.18
C CYS A 90 20.38 8.35 -10.35
N GLU A 91 20.55 7.71 -11.52
CA GLU A 91 20.75 8.43 -12.79
C GLU A 91 19.45 9.07 -13.28
N HIS A 92 18.31 8.41 -13.00
CA HIS A 92 16.97 8.95 -13.18
C HIS A 92 16.47 9.67 -11.92
N LYS A 93 15.14 9.82 -11.79
CA LYS A 93 14.50 10.55 -10.69
C LYS A 93 13.91 9.55 -9.67
N PRO A 94 14.36 9.55 -8.40
CA PRO A 94 13.75 8.72 -7.38
C PRO A 94 12.32 9.18 -7.12
N SER A 95 11.39 8.24 -7.07
CA SER A 95 10.00 8.51 -6.75
C SER A 95 9.79 8.53 -5.23
N ILE A 96 9.24 9.63 -4.71
CA ILE A 96 8.83 9.75 -3.31
C ILE A 96 7.56 10.58 -3.17
N THR A 97 6.72 10.19 -2.23
CA THR A 97 5.63 11.01 -1.69
C THR A 97 6.02 11.51 -0.32
N VAL A 98 6.10 12.83 -0.15
CA VAL A 98 6.43 13.50 1.11
C VAL A 98 5.14 13.95 1.77
N SER A 99 4.87 13.42 2.96
CA SER A 99 3.76 13.88 3.81
C SER A 99 4.17 15.14 4.57
N VAL A 100 3.44 16.23 4.37
CA VAL A 100 3.77 17.57 4.91
C VAL A 100 2.76 17.97 5.98
N LYS A 101 3.23 18.28 7.19
CA LYS A 101 2.38 18.82 8.26
C LYS A 101 2.07 20.29 7.98
N GLU A 102 0.96 20.78 8.52
CA GLU A 102 0.46 22.14 8.23
C GLU A 102 1.52 23.23 8.47
N ASN A 103 2.31 23.09 9.53
CA ASN A 103 3.36 24.04 9.89
C ASN A 103 4.66 23.89 9.08
N GLU A 104 4.79 22.89 8.21
CA GLU A 104 6.01 22.61 7.43
C GLU A 104 5.95 23.15 5.99
N TRP A 105 4.77 23.54 5.50
CA TRP A 105 4.57 23.90 4.08
C TRP A 105 5.47 25.04 3.59
N LEU A 106 5.67 26.08 4.40
CA LEU A 106 6.52 27.22 4.02
C LEU A 106 7.99 26.80 3.86
N ASP A 107 8.49 26.00 4.80
CA ASP A 107 9.87 25.51 4.77
C ASP A 107 10.10 24.55 3.59
N VAL A 108 9.12 23.67 3.33
CA VAL A 108 9.13 22.79 2.14
C VAL A 108 9.18 23.61 0.85
N GLY A 109 8.37 24.66 0.73
CA GLY A 109 8.36 25.53 -0.44
C GLY A 109 9.72 26.23 -0.66
N ALA A 110 10.31 26.77 0.41
CA ALA A 110 11.64 27.38 0.35
C ALA A 110 12.72 26.37 -0.04
N TRP A 111 12.66 25.15 0.51
CA TRP A 111 13.60 24.07 0.19
C TRP A 111 13.51 23.64 -1.27
N VAL A 112 12.28 23.47 -1.79
CA VAL A 112 12.02 23.11 -3.19
C VAL A 112 12.55 24.18 -4.14
N TYR A 113 12.30 25.47 -3.84
CA TYR A 113 12.81 26.57 -4.65
C TYR A 113 14.34 26.61 -4.68
N LYS A 114 14.99 26.37 -3.53
CA LYS A 114 16.46 26.29 -3.43
C LYS A 114 17.05 25.15 -4.26
N HIS A 115 16.35 24.03 -4.41
CA HIS A 115 16.82 22.83 -5.11
C HIS A 115 16.12 22.59 -6.44
N PHE A 116 15.56 23.63 -7.05
CA PHE A 116 14.65 23.53 -8.20
C PHE A 116 15.21 22.68 -9.35
N ASP A 117 16.50 22.78 -9.64
CA ASP A 117 17.17 22.00 -10.69
C ASP A 117 17.12 20.47 -10.49
N TYR A 118 16.98 20.01 -9.25
CA TYR A 118 16.86 18.59 -8.93
C TYR A 118 15.41 18.10 -9.00
N MET A 119 14.44 18.98 -8.74
CA MET A 119 13.06 18.65 -8.40
C MET A 119 12.32 17.92 -9.52
N SER A 120 12.20 16.61 -9.37
CA SER A 120 11.40 15.74 -10.23
C SER A 120 11.18 14.40 -9.52
N GLY A 121 10.05 13.73 -9.77
CA GLY A 121 9.71 12.48 -9.07
C GLY A 121 9.28 12.64 -7.61
N VAL A 122 9.10 13.87 -7.13
CA VAL A 122 8.60 14.18 -5.78
C VAL A 122 7.14 14.58 -5.86
N SER A 123 6.31 14.01 -4.98
CA SER A 123 4.91 14.41 -4.78
C SER A 123 4.69 14.82 -3.33
N PHE A 124 3.85 15.82 -3.09
CA PHE A 124 3.55 16.32 -1.75
C PHE A 124 2.10 16.03 -1.40
N LEU A 125 1.86 15.45 -0.22
CA LEU A 125 0.51 15.23 0.32
C LEU A 125 0.43 15.81 1.74
N PRO A 126 -0.74 16.33 2.17
CA PRO A 126 -0.93 16.71 3.55
C PRO A 126 -0.76 15.48 4.48
N PHE A 127 -0.11 15.66 5.63
CA PHE A 127 0.08 14.58 6.60
C PHE A 127 -1.24 14.07 7.21
N SER A 128 -2.25 14.95 7.24
CA SER A 128 -3.60 14.64 7.69
C SER A 128 -4.44 14.16 6.50
N GLU A 129 -4.69 12.85 6.42
CA GLU A 129 -5.72 12.29 5.57
C GLU A 129 -7.05 12.27 6.35
N HIS A 130 -8.10 12.82 5.73
CA HIS A 130 -9.47 12.71 6.22
C HIS A 130 -9.84 11.24 6.49
N THR A 131 -10.69 11.02 7.50
CA THR A 131 -11.03 9.73 8.09
C THR A 131 -11.84 8.86 7.10
N TYR A 132 -11.16 8.20 6.16
CA TYR A 132 -11.77 7.10 5.43
C TYR A 132 -11.98 5.93 6.39
N THR A 133 -13.23 5.52 6.59
CA THR A 133 -13.59 4.40 7.47
C THR A 133 -12.80 3.13 7.16
N GLN A 134 -12.49 2.90 5.88
CA GLN A 134 -11.74 1.73 5.40
C GLN A 134 -10.45 2.17 4.68
N ALA A 135 -9.65 3.01 5.35
CA ALA A 135 -8.35 3.39 4.82
C ALA A 135 -7.46 2.14 4.58
N PRO A 136 -6.61 2.15 3.54
CA PRO A 136 -5.65 1.06 3.26
C PRO A 136 -4.69 0.77 4.42
N TYR A 137 -4.33 1.81 5.16
CA TYR A 137 -3.51 1.75 6.37
C TYR A 137 -4.27 2.48 7.49
N GLN A 138 -4.44 1.82 8.62
CA GLN A 138 -5.14 2.36 9.79
C GLN A 138 -4.24 2.23 11.00
N ASP A 139 -3.95 3.36 11.64
CA ASP A 139 -3.12 3.39 12.85
C ASP A 139 -3.85 2.68 13.99
N ILE A 140 -3.16 1.77 14.67
CA ILE A 140 -3.67 1.10 15.87
C ILE A 140 -2.62 1.11 16.97
N GLN A 141 -3.08 0.89 18.20
CA GLN A 141 -2.19 0.69 19.34
C GLN A 141 -1.80 -0.78 19.49
N LYS A 142 -0.79 -1.04 20.33
CA LYS A 142 -0.25 -2.38 20.55
C LYS A 142 -1.30 -3.36 21.11
N ASP A 143 -2.13 -2.90 22.03
CA ASP A 143 -3.21 -3.68 22.64
C ASP A 143 -4.26 -4.11 21.60
N GLU A 144 -4.64 -3.20 20.71
CA GLU A 144 -5.54 -3.51 19.59
C GLU A 144 -4.91 -4.52 18.62
N TYR A 145 -3.62 -4.37 18.30
CA TYR A 145 -2.88 -5.35 17.50
C TYR A 145 -2.94 -6.75 18.13
N GLU A 146 -2.70 -6.85 19.44
CA GLU A 146 -2.72 -8.10 20.19
C GLU A 146 -4.12 -8.74 20.24
N LEU A 147 -5.19 -7.95 20.14
CA LEU A 147 -6.56 -8.46 20.02
C LEU A 147 -6.88 -8.92 18.60
N LEU A 148 -6.49 -8.14 17.58
CA LEU A 148 -6.76 -8.44 16.18
C LEU A 148 -6.00 -9.67 15.69
N ILE A 149 -4.73 -9.82 16.06
CA ILE A 149 -3.93 -10.99 15.65
C ILE A 149 -4.51 -12.31 16.19
N LYS A 150 -5.21 -12.27 17.34
CA LYS A 150 -5.89 -13.45 17.90
C LYS A 150 -7.14 -13.86 17.09
N LYS A 151 -7.74 -12.92 16.35
CA LYS A 151 -8.88 -13.18 15.46
C LYS A 151 -8.45 -13.75 14.11
N MET A 152 -7.16 -13.64 13.76
CA MET A 152 -6.64 -14.21 12.52
C MET A 152 -6.63 -15.74 12.58
N PRO A 153 -6.87 -16.44 11.45
CA PRO A 153 -6.71 -17.88 11.40
C PRO A 153 -5.26 -18.27 11.68
N LYS A 154 -5.08 -19.29 12.54
CA LYS A 154 -3.74 -19.77 12.93
C LYS A 154 -3.05 -20.58 11.84
N GLU A 155 -3.84 -21.33 11.07
CA GLU A 155 -3.35 -22.16 9.98
C GLU A 155 -4.26 -21.97 8.77
N VAL A 156 -3.65 -21.65 7.64
CA VAL A 156 -4.35 -21.50 6.35
C VAL A 156 -3.73 -22.49 5.38
N LYS A 157 -4.55 -23.42 4.89
CA LYS A 157 -4.12 -24.41 3.90
C LYS A 157 -4.28 -23.83 2.50
N TRP A 158 -3.30 -23.04 2.06
CA TRP A 158 -3.31 -22.38 0.75
C TRP A 158 -3.47 -23.33 -0.44
N SER A 159 -3.06 -24.60 -0.29
CA SER A 159 -3.28 -25.64 -1.29
C SER A 159 -4.76 -25.91 -1.59
N LYS A 160 -5.69 -25.51 -0.70
CA LYS A 160 -7.14 -25.63 -0.93
C LYS A 160 -7.67 -24.58 -1.90
N LEU A 161 -6.88 -23.57 -2.28
CA LEU A 161 -7.32 -22.56 -3.24
C LEU A 161 -7.78 -23.18 -4.57
N SER A 162 -7.12 -24.27 -4.99
CA SER A 162 -7.49 -25.04 -6.18
C SER A 162 -8.93 -25.58 -6.13
N ASP A 163 -9.50 -25.78 -4.95
CA ASP A 163 -10.89 -26.25 -4.79
C ASP A 163 -11.91 -25.14 -5.16
N TYR A 164 -11.48 -23.88 -5.12
CA TYR A 164 -12.26 -22.70 -5.46
C TYR A 164 -12.02 -22.23 -6.90
N GLU A 165 -10.83 -22.46 -7.45
CA GLU A 165 -10.43 -22.14 -8.83
C GLU A 165 -11.00 -23.17 -9.84
N LYS A 166 -12.32 -23.29 -9.89
CA LYS A 166 -13.00 -24.27 -10.75
C LYS A 166 -12.99 -23.92 -12.23
N THR A 167 -12.80 -22.64 -12.55
CA THR A 167 -12.82 -22.12 -13.91
C THR A 167 -11.66 -21.18 -14.09
N ASP A 168 -10.91 -21.36 -15.18
CA ASP A 168 -9.85 -20.44 -15.55
C ASP A 168 -10.46 -19.12 -16.03
N MET A 169 -10.28 -18.07 -15.23
CA MET A 169 -10.73 -16.72 -15.53
C MET A 169 -9.62 -15.87 -16.16
N THR A 170 -8.42 -16.43 -16.43
CA THR A 170 -7.27 -15.70 -16.98
C THR A 170 -7.34 -15.50 -18.49
N ILE A 171 -8.28 -16.16 -19.17
CA ILE A 171 -8.48 -16.08 -20.63
C ILE A 171 -8.83 -14.65 -21.09
N ALA A 172 -9.45 -13.83 -20.24
CA ALA A 172 -9.74 -12.42 -20.54
C ALA A 172 -8.46 -11.56 -20.75
N SER A 173 -7.30 -12.00 -20.24
CA SER A 173 -6.01 -11.33 -20.52
C SER A 173 -5.41 -11.68 -21.88
N GLN A 174 -5.99 -12.66 -22.59
CA GLN A 174 -5.57 -13.10 -23.93
C GLN A 174 -6.42 -12.48 -25.05
N GLU A 175 -7.47 -11.72 -24.74
CA GLU A 175 -8.16 -10.95 -25.77
C GLU A 175 -7.23 -9.81 -26.21
N LEU A 176 -6.79 -9.89 -27.46
CA LEU A 176 -6.06 -8.82 -28.13
C LEU A 176 -6.81 -7.51 -27.93
N ALA A 177 -6.12 -6.52 -27.35
CA ALA A 177 -6.56 -5.13 -27.36
C ALA A 177 -6.47 -4.55 -28.79
N CYS A 178 -7.12 -5.16 -29.79
CA CYS A 178 -7.27 -4.57 -31.11
C CYS A 178 -8.36 -3.48 -31.03
N ALA A 179 -8.06 -2.37 -30.33
CA ALA A 179 -8.77 -1.13 -30.58
C ALA A 179 -8.27 -0.60 -31.94
N ALA A 180 -9.18 -0.52 -32.92
CA ALA A 180 -8.96 0.01 -34.28
C ALA A 180 -8.32 -0.93 -35.34
N GLY A 181 -8.89 -2.13 -35.52
CA GLY A 181 -9.07 -2.71 -36.87
C GLY A 181 -7.86 -3.22 -37.66
N PHE A 182 -6.63 -3.15 -37.13
CA PHE A 182 -5.45 -3.72 -37.77
C PHE A 182 -4.57 -4.42 -36.75
N CYS A 183 -4.75 -5.73 -36.62
CA CYS A 183 -3.77 -6.60 -35.99
C CYS A 183 -3.07 -7.35 -37.13
N GLU A 184 -1.91 -6.86 -37.55
CA GLU A 184 -1.03 -7.58 -38.48
C GLU A 184 -0.35 -8.72 -37.74
N ILE A 185 -0.46 -9.92 -38.30
CA ILE A 185 0.26 -11.11 -37.86
C ILE A 185 1.62 -11.08 -38.56
N THR A 186 2.71 -11.06 -37.78
CA THR A 186 4.01 -11.58 -38.23
C THR A 186 4.50 -12.62 -37.24
#